data_AF-A0A936AAD1-F1
#
_entry.id   AF-A0A936AAD1-F1
#
_cell.length_a   1.000
_cell.length_b   1.000
_cell.length_c   1.000
_cell.angle_alpha   90.00
_cell.angle_beta   90.00
_cell.angle_gamma   90.00
#
_symmetry.space_group_name_H-M   'P 1'
#
loop_
_entity.id
_entity.type
_entity.pdbx_description
1 polymer ?
#
loop_
_entity_poly.entity_id
_entity_poly.type
_entity_poly.pdbx_seq_one_letter_code
_entity_poly.pdbx_strand_id
1 'polypeptide(L)'
;MTLPAAYVIPPAYASLATKLDRHGIQWQRLPLALQARVGEDVLSEPVFAKSSFEGQVQITGFLRKTRQQDRLLPAGSLLVPVAQPKARLIAHLLEPEAPDSLLRRGEFNLIFEQREYAEPRVAEKLAADLSAAHPELKAEFDQRVASDATFAASPFARMNWWFMRSEWAEQDLGLYPIKRLDSKALDALNRTLSEPPQDAPLMPHESASRG
;
A
#
# COMPACT_ATOMS: atom_id res chain seq x y z
N MET A 1 -0.87 -14.85 -13.11
CA MET A 1 -1.36 -13.84 -12.15
C MET A 1 -2.75 -13.42 -12.56
N THR A 2 -3.70 -13.43 -11.62
CA THR A 2 -5.05 -12.90 -11.85
C THR A 2 -5.03 -11.41 -11.54
N LEU A 3 -5.48 -10.57 -12.47
CA LEU A 3 -5.57 -9.13 -12.26
C LEU A 3 -6.75 -8.80 -11.33
N PRO A 4 -6.66 -7.74 -10.51
CA PRO A 4 -7.81 -7.24 -9.77
C PRO A 4 -8.85 -6.64 -10.72
N ALA A 5 -10.06 -6.40 -10.22
CA ALA A 5 -11.10 -5.70 -10.96
C ALA A 5 -10.79 -4.20 -11.07
N ALA A 6 -10.16 -3.62 -10.05
CA ALA A 6 -9.69 -2.24 -10.06
C ALA A 6 -8.50 -2.01 -9.11
N TYR A 7 -7.79 -0.91 -9.33
CA TYR A 7 -6.81 -0.38 -8.38
C TYR A 7 -7.32 0.91 -7.74
N VAL A 8 -6.87 1.20 -6.53
CA VAL A 8 -7.15 2.46 -5.83
C VAL A 8 -5.82 3.13 -5.46
N ILE A 9 -5.63 4.35 -5.92
CA ILE A 9 -4.46 5.20 -5.64
C ILE A 9 -4.91 6.27 -4.63
N PRO A 10 -4.28 6.37 -3.44
CA PRO A 10 -4.72 7.32 -2.42
C PRO A 10 -4.34 8.76 -2.80
N PRO A 11 -4.98 9.78 -2.19
CA PRO A 11 -4.78 11.19 -2.58
C PRO A 11 -3.35 11.68 -2.47
N ALA A 12 -2.54 11.11 -1.57
CA ALA A 12 -1.11 11.41 -1.44
C ALA A 12 -0.32 11.19 -2.74
N TYR A 13 -0.82 10.33 -3.64
CA TYR A 13 -0.24 10.05 -4.95
C TYR A 13 -1.14 10.53 -6.09
N ALA A 14 -1.98 11.56 -5.87
CA ALA A 14 -2.88 12.10 -6.88
C ALA A 14 -2.17 12.63 -8.14
N SER A 15 -0.88 12.98 -8.04
CA SER A 15 -0.04 13.36 -9.19
C SER A 15 0.10 12.25 -10.24
N LEU A 16 -0.17 10.98 -9.87
CA LEU A 16 -0.21 9.86 -10.81
C LEU A 16 -1.36 10.00 -11.82
N ALA A 17 -2.41 10.78 -11.55
CA ALA A 17 -3.49 11.06 -12.50
C ALA A 17 -2.93 11.54 -13.85
N THR A 18 -1.99 12.49 -13.83
CA THR A 18 -1.36 12.99 -15.07
C THR A 18 -0.62 11.90 -15.83
N LYS A 19 -0.03 10.91 -15.14
CA LYS A 19 0.61 9.76 -15.81
C LYS A 19 -0.44 8.85 -16.45
N LEU A 20 -1.53 8.57 -15.75
CA LEU A 20 -2.66 7.78 -16.27
C LEU A 20 -3.25 8.45 -17.52
N ASP A 21 -3.49 9.76 -17.46
CA ASP A 21 -4.04 10.56 -18.57
C ASP A 21 -3.14 10.51 -19.81
N ARG A 22 -1.82 10.68 -19.65
CA ARG A 22 -0.85 10.57 -20.76
C ARG A 22 -0.89 9.23 -21.47
N HIS A 23 -1.27 8.16 -20.76
CA HIS A 23 -1.40 6.81 -21.32
C HIS A 23 -2.82 6.47 -21.79
N GLY A 24 -3.77 7.40 -21.66
CA GLY A 24 -5.18 7.19 -21.98
C GLY A 24 -5.83 6.14 -21.09
N ILE A 25 -5.36 6.01 -19.85
CA ILE A 25 -5.95 5.10 -18.85
C ILE A 25 -7.14 5.80 -18.21
N GLN A 26 -8.30 5.16 -18.24
CA GLN A 26 -9.51 5.66 -17.61
C GLN A 26 -9.46 5.47 -16.10
N TRP A 27 -9.87 6.49 -15.36
CA TRP A 27 -9.96 6.48 -13.89
C TRP A 27 -11.10 7.40 -13.44
N GLN A 28 -11.56 7.22 -12.20
CA GLN A 28 -12.54 8.07 -11.54
C GLN A 28 -12.02 8.52 -10.18
N ARG A 29 -12.35 9.74 -9.77
CA ARG A 29 -12.04 10.23 -8.42
C ARG A 29 -13.16 9.85 -7.47
N LEU A 30 -12.83 9.28 -6.32
CA LEU A 30 -13.82 9.05 -5.27
C LEU A 30 -14.28 10.40 -4.70
N PRO A 31 -15.59 10.73 -4.75
CA PRO A 31 -16.10 12.01 -4.27
C PRO A 31 -16.20 12.09 -2.74
N LEU A 32 -16.31 10.93 -2.07
CA LEU A 32 -16.33 10.82 -0.62
C LEU A 32 -15.46 9.65 -0.15
N ALA A 33 -15.19 9.60 1.16
CA ALA A 33 -14.49 8.47 1.75
C ALA A 33 -15.42 7.25 1.82
N LEU A 34 -14.92 6.07 1.47
CA LEU A 34 -15.71 4.84 1.39
C LEU A 34 -14.99 3.67 2.03
N GLN A 35 -15.71 2.83 2.78
CA GLN A 35 -15.18 1.58 3.29
C GLN A 35 -15.16 0.53 2.19
N ALA A 36 -14.04 -0.17 2.01
CA ALA A 36 -13.93 -1.26 1.06
C ALA A 36 -13.03 -2.36 1.60
N ARG A 37 -13.35 -3.61 1.26
CA ARG A 37 -12.42 -4.72 1.45
C ARG A 37 -11.42 -4.73 0.31
N VAL A 38 -10.14 -4.58 0.65
CA VAL A 38 -9.07 -4.39 -0.32
C VAL A 38 -7.95 -5.41 -0.16
N GLY A 39 -7.34 -5.79 -1.28
CA GLY A 39 -6.05 -6.45 -1.32
C GLY A 39 -4.94 -5.42 -1.10
N GLU A 40 -4.07 -5.71 -0.13
CA GLU A 40 -2.85 -4.96 0.17
C GLU A 40 -1.61 -5.79 -0.13
N ASP A 41 -0.55 -5.11 -0.55
CA ASP A 41 0.79 -5.66 -0.68
C ASP A 41 1.69 -5.04 0.38
N VAL A 42 2.33 -5.88 1.19
CA VAL A 42 3.34 -5.50 2.17
C VAL A 42 4.68 -5.98 1.64
N LEU A 43 5.59 -5.04 1.43
CA LEU A 43 6.88 -5.26 0.80
C LEU A 43 7.98 -5.15 1.84
N SER A 44 8.94 -6.06 1.80
CA SER A 44 10.08 -6.05 2.73
C SER A 44 11.38 -6.31 2.01
N GLU A 45 12.49 -5.98 2.66
CA GLU A 45 13.84 -6.25 2.14
C GLU A 45 14.09 -5.63 0.75
N PRO A 46 13.85 -4.32 0.58
CA PRO A 46 14.10 -3.66 -0.68
C PRO A 46 15.60 -3.72 -1.02
N VAL A 47 15.90 -4.11 -2.26
CA VAL A 47 17.22 -4.00 -2.85
C VAL A 47 17.20 -2.80 -3.78
N PHE A 48 17.91 -1.75 -3.39
CA PHE A 48 18.05 -0.53 -4.20
C PHE A 48 19.20 -0.64 -5.20
N ALA A 49 19.04 -0.02 -6.35
CA ALA A 49 20.11 0.16 -7.32
C ALA A 49 21.25 0.99 -6.70
N LYS A 50 22.50 0.71 -7.12
CA LYS A 50 23.71 1.38 -6.59
C LYS A 50 23.85 2.84 -7.02
N SER A 51 23.09 3.25 -8.02
CA SER A 51 23.10 4.61 -8.57
C SER A 51 21.69 5.01 -8.98
N SER A 52 21.42 6.31 -9.00
CA SER A 52 20.16 6.84 -9.54
C SER A 52 20.14 6.80 -11.07
N PHE A 53 18.95 6.77 -11.64
CA PHE A 53 18.66 6.93 -13.06
C PHE A 53 17.50 7.90 -13.19
N GLU A 54 17.64 8.94 -14.03
CA GLU A 54 16.64 10.02 -14.19
C GLU A 54 16.21 10.67 -12.85
N GLY A 55 17.13 10.76 -11.88
CA GLY A 55 16.85 11.34 -10.57
C GLY A 55 16.12 10.41 -9.59
N GLN A 56 15.85 9.15 -9.94
CA GLN A 56 15.22 8.16 -9.07
C GLN A 56 16.18 7.01 -8.75
N VAL A 57 16.12 6.49 -7.52
CA VAL A 57 16.80 5.26 -7.14
C VAL A 57 15.84 4.10 -7.36
N GLN A 58 16.18 3.21 -8.27
CA GLN A 58 15.35 2.08 -8.65
C GLN A 58 15.37 0.96 -7.58
N ILE A 59 14.31 0.16 -7.55
CA ILE A 59 14.20 -1.06 -6.73
C ILE A 59 14.38 -2.28 -7.63
N THR A 60 15.43 -3.05 -7.38
CA THR A 60 15.78 -4.24 -8.15
C THR A 60 15.20 -5.53 -7.55
N GLY A 61 14.92 -5.54 -6.24
CA GLY A 61 14.35 -6.71 -5.55
C GLY A 61 13.60 -6.32 -4.28
N PHE A 62 12.70 -7.20 -3.84
CA PHE A 62 11.96 -7.12 -2.58
C PHE A 62 11.25 -8.46 -2.34
N LEU A 63 10.80 -8.70 -1.11
CA LEU A 63 9.84 -9.75 -0.77
C LEU A 63 8.43 -9.17 -0.72
N ARG A 64 7.42 -9.96 -1.12
CA ARG A 64 6.01 -9.56 -1.17
C ARG A 64 5.17 -10.48 -0.29
N LYS A 65 4.33 -9.89 0.57
CA LYS A 65 3.21 -10.56 1.23
C LYS A 65 1.91 -9.86 0.86
N THR A 66 0.85 -10.64 0.64
CA THR A 66 -0.47 -10.10 0.31
C THR A 66 -1.47 -10.36 1.43
N ARG A 67 -2.33 -9.40 1.73
CA ARG A 67 -3.43 -9.58 2.70
C ARG A 67 -4.71 -8.91 2.23
N GLN A 68 -5.85 -9.37 2.74
CA GLN A 68 -7.14 -8.71 2.59
C GLN A 68 -7.46 -7.93 3.86
N GLN A 69 -7.86 -6.67 3.73
CA GLN A 69 -8.16 -5.78 4.84
C GLN A 69 -9.36 -4.90 4.52
N ASP A 70 -10.18 -4.59 5.53
CA ASP A 70 -11.19 -3.56 5.41
C ASP A 70 -10.52 -2.20 5.65
N ARG A 71 -10.62 -1.30 4.67
CA ARG A 71 -9.94 -0.01 4.68
C ARG A 71 -10.90 1.11 4.31
N LEU A 72 -10.75 2.23 5.01
CA LEU A 72 -11.34 3.48 4.59
C LEU A 72 -10.51 4.04 3.43
N LEU A 73 -11.10 4.10 2.25
CA LEU A 73 -10.55 4.76 1.08
C LEU A 73 -10.89 6.25 1.16
N PRO A 74 -9.92 7.16 1.30
CA PRO A 74 -10.21 8.58 1.46
C PRO A 74 -10.88 9.19 0.23
N ALA A 75 -11.68 10.24 0.45
CA ALA A 75 -12.15 11.10 -0.63
C ALA A 75 -10.96 11.64 -1.44
N GLY A 76 -11.13 11.75 -2.75
CA GLY A 76 -10.06 12.16 -3.65
C GLY A 76 -9.16 11.02 -4.16
N SER A 77 -9.33 9.79 -3.66
CA SER A 77 -8.60 8.61 -4.20
C SER A 77 -8.95 8.39 -5.67
N LEU A 78 -8.00 7.92 -6.46
CA LEU A 78 -8.22 7.56 -7.86
C LEU A 78 -8.57 6.07 -7.94
N LEU A 79 -9.76 5.75 -8.42
CA LEU A 79 -10.19 4.41 -8.72
C LEU A 79 -9.95 4.14 -10.21
N VAL A 80 -9.15 3.12 -10.51
CA VAL A 80 -8.69 2.76 -11.86
C VAL A 80 -9.24 1.38 -12.21
N PRO A 81 -10.38 1.29 -12.93
CA PRO A 81 -10.94 0.01 -13.35
C PRO A 81 -10.00 -0.72 -14.30
N VAL A 82 -9.82 -2.03 -14.13
CA VAL A 82 -8.97 -2.84 -15.02
C VAL A 82 -9.71 -3.24 -16.30
N ALA A 83 -11.04 -3.30 -16.26
CA ALA A 83 -11.90 -3.66 -17.39
C ALA A 83 -11.97 -2.56 -18.48
N GLN A 84 -10.83 -2.32 -19.12
CA GLN A 84 -10.65 -1.36 -20.21
C GLN A 84 -9.52 -1.83 -21.15
N PRO A 85 -9.41 -1.34 -22.40
CA PRO A 85 -8.41 -1.81 -23.39
C PRO A 85 -6.95 -1.76 -22.90
N LYS A 86 -6.64 -0.91 -21.91
CA LYS A 86 -5.31 -0.72 -21.34
C LYS A 86 -4.99 -1.62 -20.14
N ALA A 87 -5.79 -2.66 -19.85
CA ALA A 87 -5.63 -3.55 -18.70
C ALA A 87 -4.18 -4.02 -18.43
N ARG A 88 -3.48 -4.47 -19.47
CA ARG A 88 -2.07 -4.92 -19.35
C ARG A 88 -1.13 -3.79 -18.96
N LEU A 89 -1.30 -2.60 -19.55
CA LEU A 89 -0.48 -1.43 -19.21
C LEU A 89 -0.72 -0.99 -17.77
N ILE A 90 -1.98 -1.00 -17.32
CA ILE A 90 -2.34 -0.71 -15.93
C ILE A 90 -1.61 -1.68 -14.99
N ALA A 91 -1.67 -2.98 -15.27
CA ALA A 91 -0.95 -3.98 -14.49
C ALA A 91 0.58 -3.76 -14.51
N HIS A 92 1.16 -3.44 -15.68
CA HIS A 92 2.59 -3.14 -15.79
C HIS A 92 3.01 -1.93 -14.95
N LEU A 93 2.16 -0.92 -14.82
CA LEU A 93 2.45 0.28 -14.04
C LEU A 93 2.23 0.08 -12.54
N LEU A 94 1.16 -0.63 -12.16
CA LEU A 94 0.64 -0.64 -10.79
C LEU A 94 0.86 -1.95 -10.02
N GLU A 95 1.22 -3.07 -10.67
CA GLU A 95 1.65 -4.27 -9.94
C GLU A 95 3.11 -4.11 -9.50
N PRO A 96 3.44 -4.27 -8.20
CA PRO A 96 4.77 -4.00 -7.68
C PRO A 96 5.84 -4.86 -8.36
N GLU A 97 5.52 -6.11 -8.71
CA GLU A 97 6.45 -7.07 -9.31
C GLU A 97 6.74 -6.83 -10.79
N ALA A 98 5.90 -6.05 -11.49
CA ALA A 98 6.10 -5.80 -12.91
C ALA A 98 7.44 -5.08 -13.18
N PRO A 99 8.20 -5.45 -14.22
CA PRO A 99 9.57 -4.94 -14.45
C PRO A 99 9.69 -3.42 -14.51
N ASP A 100 8.71 -2.74 -15.10
CA ASP A 100 8.67 -1.28 -15.26
C ASP A 100 7.62 -0.61 -14.36
N SER A 101 7.28 -1.26 -13.24
CA SER A 101 6.31 -0.71 -12.30
C SER A 101 6.77 0.62 -11.74
N LEU A 102 5.82 1.48 -11.37
CA LEU A 102 6.11 2.73 -10.68
C LEU A 102 6.93 2.49 -9.40
N LEU A 103 6.73 1.35 -8.74
CA LEU A 103 7.55 0.91 -7.61
C LEU A 103 9.01 0.68 -8.02
N ARG A 104 9.27 -0.16 -9.03
CA ARG A 104 10.65 -0.48 -9.45
C ARG A 104 11.40 0.75 -9.95
N ARG A 105 10.68 1.73 -10.50
CA ARG A 105 11.25 3.01 -10.91
C ARG A 105 11.63 3.92 -9.75
N GLY A 106 11.05 3.70 -8.56
CA GLY A 106 11.40 4.41 -7.33
C GLY A 106 10.34 5.42 -6.85
N GLU A 107 9.13 5.42 -7.41
CA GLU A 107 8.09 6.40 -7.04
C GLU A 107 7.55 6.25 -5.63
N PHE A 108 7.79 5.10 -5.01
CA PHE A 108 7.29 4.77 -3.67
C PHE A 108 8.43 4.47 -2.69
N ASN A 109 9.65 4.96 -2.93
CA ASN A 109 10.80 4.65 -2.05
C ASN A 109 10.54 5.00 -0.57
N LEU A 110 9.77 6.06 -0.33
CA LEU A 110 9.39 6.50 1.02
C LEU A 110 8.68 5.43 1.85
N ILE A 111 8.02 4.44 1.24
CA ILE A 111 7.34 3.38 2.01
C ILE A 111 8.34 2.48 2.75
N PHE A 112 9.61 2.47 2.36
CA PHE A 112 10.66 1.70 3.01
C PHE A 112 11.45 2.51 4.05
N GLU A 113 11.17 3.81 4.17
CA GLU A 113 11.85 4.68 5.12
C GLU A 113 11.17 4.62 6.48
N GLN A 114 11.83 3.95 7.41
CA GLN A 114 11.42 3.89 8.81
C GLN A 114 11.62 5.26 9.46
N ARG A 115 10.57 5.80 10.11
CA ARG A 115 10.61 7.15 10.67
C ARG A 115 11.27 7.18 12.04
N GLU A 116 11.19 6.07 12.78
CA GLU A 116 11.80 5.92 14.10
C GLU A 116 12.53 4.59 14.24
N TYR A 117 13.77 4.62 14.73
CA TYR A 117 14.54 3.43 15.07
C TYR A 117 14.52 3.21 16.59
N ALA A 118 14.41 1.96 17.01
CA ALA A 118 14.62 1.65 18.43
C ALA A 118 16.06 1.97 18.84
N GLU A 119 16.22 2.63 19.99
CA GLU A 119 17.53 2.75 20.61
C GLU A 119 18.10 1.36 20.93
N PRO A 120 19.43 1.15 20.80
CA PRO A 120 20.05 -0.17 20.94
C PRO A 120 19.66 -0.93 22.22
N ARG A 121 19.53 -0.21 23.35
CA ARG A 121 19.12 -0.82 24.64
C ARG A 121 17.67 -1.29 24.66
N VAL A 122 16.78 -0.54 24.00
CA VAL A 122 15.37 -0.91 23.88
C VAL A 122 15.24 -2.13 22.98
N ALA A 123 16.03 -2.19 21.92
CA ALA A 123 15.98 -3.29 20.97
C ALA A 123 16.57 -4.61 21.50
N GLU A 124 17.61 -4.58 22.34
CA GLU A 124 18.11 -5.77 23.04
C GLU A 124 17.05 -6.36 23.97
N LYS A 125 16.40 -5.51 24.77
CA LYS A 125 15.30 -5.95 25.65
C LYS A 125 14.14 -6.51 24.85
N LEU A 126 13.76 -5.83 23.77
CA LEU A 126 12.70 -6.26 22.86
C LEU A 126 13.00 -7.63 22.23
N ALA A 127 14.23 -7.85 21.75
CA ALA A 127 14.63 -9.13 21.19
C ALA A 127 14.51 -10.26 22.22
N ALA A 128 14.94 -10.02 23.46
CA ALA A 128 14.77 -10.98 24.55
C ALA A 128 13.29 -11.28 24.82
N ASP A 129 12.47 -10.23 25.01
CA ASP A 129 11.05 -10.36 25.32
C ASP A 129 10.28 -11.10 24.20
N LEU A 130 10.47 -10.69 22.93
CA LEU A 130 9.82 -11.35 21.79
C LEU A 130 10.31 -12.78 21.60
N SER A 131 11.60 -13.05 21.79
CA SER A 131 12.13 -14.42 21.64
C SER A 131 11.59 -15.38 22.71
N ALA A 132 11.32 -14.87 23.91
CA ALA A 132 10.73 -15.64 25.01
C ALA A 132 9.23 -15.86 24.80
N ALA A 133 8.52 -14.84 24.32
CA ALA A 133 7.08 -14.90 24.06
C ALA A 133 6.72 -15.70 22.79
N HIS A 134 7.60 -15.67 21.77
CA HIS A 134 7.38 -16.24 20.44
C HIS A 134 8.55 -17.14 19.99
N PRO A 135 8.61 -18.40 20.47
CA PRO A 135 9.66 -19.34 20.08
C PRO A 135 9.78 -19.57 18.56
N GLU A 136 8.68 -19.42 17.82
CA GLU A 136 8.63 -19.48 16.36
C GLU A 136 9.43 -18.35 15.70
N LEU A 137 9.35 -17.13 16.22
CA LEU A 137 10.12 -16.00 15.71
C LEU A 137 11.61 -16.20 16.01
N LYS A 138 11.95 -16.76 17.17
CA LYS A 138 13.33 -17.12 17.47
C LYS A 138 13.89 -18.14 16.47
N ALA A 139 13.11 -19.16 16.11
CA ALA A 139 13.52 -20.14 15.11
C ALA A 139 13.74 -19.51 13.73
N GLU A 140 12.85 -18.63 13.28
CA GLU A 140 13.03 -17.87 12.02
C GLU A 140 14.29 -17.00 12.05
N PHE A 141 14.53 -16.32 13.16
CA PHE A 141 15.71 -15.47 13.33
C PHE A 141 17.01 -16.29 13.26
N ASP A 142 17.09 -17.39 14.02
CA ASP A 142 18.26 -18.25 14.06
C ASP A 142 18.53 -18.88 12.68
N GLN A 143 17.48 -19.32 11.97
CA GLN A 143 17.59 -19.81 10.60
C GLN A 143 18.15 -18.74 9.66
N ARG A 144 17.68 -17.50 9.80
CA ARG A 144 18.15 -16.38 8.98
C ARG A 144 19.61 -16.04 9.27
N VAL A 145 20.02 -16.03 10.54
CA VAL A 145 21.43 -15.85 10.93
C VAL A 145 22.32 -16.94 10.33
N ALA A 146 21.83 -18.18 10.28
CA ALA A 146 22.58 -19.29 9.71
C ALA A 146 22.67 -19.27 8.17
N SER A 147 21.68 -18.69 7.49
CA SER A 147 21.55 -18.75 6.01
C SER A 147 21.96 -17.47 5.28
N ASP A 148 22.00 -16.32 5.96
CA ASP A 148 22.36 -15.03 5.37
C ASP A 148 23.54 -14.39 6.11
N ALA A 149 24.74 -14.53 5.52
CA ALA A 149 25.98 -13.99 6.10
C ALA A 149 25.99 -12.45 6.18
N THR A 150 25.25 -11.75 5.30
CA THR A 150 25.17 -10.28 5.32
C THR A 150 24.31 -9.84 6.50
N PHE A 151 23.19 -10.51 6.72
CA PHE A 151 22.33 -10.30 7.89
C PHE A 151 23.07 -10.65 9.18
N ALA A 152 23.75 -11.80 9.22
CA ALA A 152 24.53 -12.25 10.36
C ALA A 152 25.70 -11.31 10.72
N ALA A 153 26.25 -10.60 9.74
CA ALA A 153 27.33 -9.63 9.97
C ALA A 153 26.83 -8.24 10.44
N SER A 154 25.52 -7.94 10.34
CA SER A 154 24.99 -6.60 10.64
C SER A 154 24.21 -6.56 11.96
N PRO A 155 24.78 -6.00 13.05
CA PRO A 155 24.08 -5.83 14.33
C PRO A 155 22.79 -5.01 14.18
N PHE A 156 22.84 -3.96 13.35
CA PHE A 156 21.68 -3.14 13.04
C PHE A 156 20.58 -3.95 12.34
N ALA A 157 20.91 -4.77 11.34
CA ALA A 157 19.89 -5.57 10.64
C ALA A 157 19.23 -6.59 11.58
N ARG A 158 20.01 -7.25 12.44
CA ARG A 158 19.50 -8.19 13.44
C ARG A 158 18.58 -7.51 14.44
N MET A 159 18.99 -6.35 14.96
CA MET A 159 18.21 -5.52 15.87
C MET A 159 16.89 -5.09 15.22
N ASN A 160 16.96 -4.57 13.98
CA ASN A 160 15.79 -4.08 13.27
C ASN A 160 14.79 -5.21 12.94
N TRP A 161 15.27 -6.43 12.71
CA TRP A 161 14.41 -7.60 12.46
C TRP A 161 13.43 -7.87 13.61
N TRP A 162 13.89 -7.71 14.86
CA TRP A 162 13.07 -7.82 16.07
C TRP A 162 12.14 -6.62 16.22
N PHE A 163 12.66 -5.40 16.00
CA PHE A 163 11.85 -4.19 16.03
C PHE A 163 10.63 -4.27 15.10
N MET A 164 10.85 -4.70 13.87
CA MET A 164 9.79 -4.86 12.86
C MET A 164 8.72 -5.91 13.18
N ARG A 165 8.92 -6.73 14.22
CA ARG A 165 7.98 -7.74 14.72
C ARG A 165 7.38 -7.40 16.08
N SER A 166 7.70 -6.22 16.60
CA SER A 166 7.12 -5.71 17.84
C SER A 166 5.82 -4.96 17.61
N GLU A 167 5.11 -4.66 18.69
CA GLU A 167 3.93 -3.81 18.67
C GLU A 167 4.23 -2.36 18.24
N TRP A 168 5.50 -1.92 18.37
CA TRP A 168 5.95 -0.58 18.02
C TRP A 168 6.36 -0.43 16.55
N ALA A 169 6.39 -1.54 15.80
CA ALA A 169 6.64 -1.48 14.37
C ALA A 169 5.58 -0.61 13.69
N GLU A 170 6.01 0.34 12.86
CA GLU A 170 5.09 1.09 12.02
C GLU A 170 4.29 0.10 11.16
N GLN A 171 2.98 0.00 11.43
CA GLN A 171 2.07 -0.95 10.79
C GLN A 171 2.03 -0.84 9.25
N ASP A 172 2.47 0.31 8.74
CA ASP A 172 2.47 0.67 7.33
C ASP A 172 3.88 0.69 6.69
N LEU A 173 4.94 0.31 7.41
CA LEU A 173 6.26 0.20 6.78
C LEU A 173 6.23 -0.89 5.69
N GLY A 174 6.67 -0.51 4.49
CA GLY A 174 6.63 -1.35 3.31
C GLY A 174 5.22 -1.54 2.73
N LEU A 175 4.19 -0.88 3.27
CA LEU A 175 2.84 -0.98 2.75
C LEU A 175 2.76 -0.29 1.40
N TYR A 176 2.53 -1.08 0.36
CA TYR A 176 2.34 -0.55 -0.98
C TYR A 176 1.06 0.32 -1.02
N PRO A 177 1.13 1.57 -1.52
CA PRO A 177 0.02 2.51 -1.38
C PRO A 177 -1.14 2.19 -2.32
N ILE A 178 -0.87 1.48 -3.43
CA ILE A 178 -1.91 1.12 -4.40
C ILE A 178 -2.64 -0.12 -3.89
N LYS A 179 -3.95 0.04 -3.65
CA LYS A 179 -4.82 -1.04 -3.19
C LYS A 179 -5.48 -1.73 -4.37
N ARG A 180 -5.84 -3.01 -4.19
CA ARG A 180 -6.51 -3.83 -5.21
C ARG A 180 -7.94 -4.14 -4.77
N LEU A 181 -8.89 -3.98 -5.68
CA LEU A 181 -10.28 -4.40 -5.49
C LEU A 181 -10.56 -5.64 -6.32
N ASP A 182 -11.15 -6.66 -5.71
CA ASP A 182 -11.79 -7.72 -6.48
C ASP A 182 -13.14 -7.22 -7.05
N SER A 183 -13.80 -8.06 -7.85
CA SER A 183 -15.08 -7.69 -8.48
C SER A 183 -16.16 -7.39 -7.43
N LYS A 184 -16.21 -8.15 -6.33
CA LYS A 184 -17.22 -7.97 -5.28
C LYS A 184 -17.05 -6.63 -4.56
N ALA A 185 -15.81 -6.27 -4.24
CA ALA A 185 -15.50 -4.99 -3.59
C ALA A 185 -15.77 -3.80 -4.52
N LEU A 186 -15.43 -3.93 -5.81
CA LEU A 186 -15.71 -2.90 -6.81
C LEU A 186 -17.23 -2.69 -7.00
N ASP A 187 -18.01 -3.77 -7.09
CA ASP A 187 -19.47 -3.70 -7.25
C ASP A 187 -20.13 -3.04 -6.04
N ALA A 188 -19.68 -3.38 -4.82
CA ALA A 188 -20.16 -2.75 -3.60
C ALA A 188 -19.87 -1.24 -3.58
N LEU A 189 -18.64 -0.87 -3.95
CA LEU A 189 -18.22 0.53 -4.01
C LEU A 189 -19.04 1.32 -5.04
N ASN A 190 -19.23 0.78 -6.25
CA ASN A 190 -20.02 1.42 -7.31
C ASN A 190 -21.49 1.59 -6.91
N ARG A 191 -22.06 0.64 -6.16
CA ARG A 191 -23.42 0.77 -5.62
C ARG A 191 -23.52 1.96 -4.68
N THR A 192 -22.60 2.09 -3.72
CA THR A 192 -22.58 3.23 -2.80
C THR A 192 -22.39 4.57 -3.52
N LEU A 193 -21.58 4.62 -4.58
CA LEU A 193 -21.42 5.82 -5.40
C LEU A 193 -22.66 6.20 -6.22
N SER A 194 -23.54 5.24 -6.50
CA SER A 194 -24.76 5.45 -7.30
C SER A 194 -25.97 5.84 -6.45
N GLU A 195 -25.91 5.66 -5.13
CA GLU A 195 -26.99 6.02 -4.22
C GLU A 195 -27.02 7.53 -3.96
N PRO A 196 -28.17 8.22 -4.09
CA PRO A 196 -28.29 9.62 -3.70
C PRO A 196 -28.07 9.77 -2.18
N PRO A 197 -27.48 10.89 -1.72
CA PRO A 197 -27.25 11.10 -0.29
C PRO A 197 -28.55 11.00 0.51
N GLN A 198 -28.57 10.13 1.53
CA GLN A 198 -29.79 9.78 2.28
C GLN A 198 -30.31 10.91 3.20
N ASP A 199 -29.59 12.02 3.36
CA ASP A 199 -29.96 13.16 4.23
C ASP A 199 -29.89 14.51 3.48
N ALA A 200 -30.62 14.65 2.38
CA ALA A 200 -30.96 15.99 1.91
C ALA A 200 -32.16 16.51 2.74
N PRO A 201 -32.01 17.55 3.58
CA PRO A 201 -33.16 18.11 4.28
C PRO A 201 -34.20 18.55 3.24
N LEU A 202 -35.42 18.05 3.41
CA LEU A 202 -36.60 18.52 2.68
C LEU A 202 -36.69 20.03 2.88
N MET A 203 -36.28 20.79 1.87
CA MET A 203 -36.54 22.23 1.84
C MET A 203 -38.05 22.41 1.97
N PRO A 204 -38.54 23.16 2.98
CA PRO A 204 -39.97 23.42 3.07
C PRO A 204 -40.39 24.19 1.82
N HIS A 205 -41.38 23.66 1.11
CA HIS A 205 -42.05 24.38 0.04
C HIS A 205 -42.59 25.69 0.61
N GLU A 206 -41.98 26.81 0.24
CA GLU A 206 -42.53 28.14 0.51
C GLU A 206 -43.81 28.29 -0.32
N SER A 207 -44.94 27.99 0.32
CA SER A 207 -46.26 28.31 -0.21
C SER A 207 -46.39 29.82 -0.27
N ALA A 208 -46.19 30.38 -1.46
CA ALA A 208 -46.57 31.75 -1.76
C ALA A 208 -48.10 31.87 -1.65
N SER A 209 -48.60 32.27 -0.48
CA SER A 209 -49.96 32.77 -0.33
C SER A 209 -50.07 34.12 -1.04
N ARG A 210 -50.81 34.13 -2.15
CA ARG A 210 -51.53 35.30 -2.61
C ARG A 210 -52.68 35.57 -1.63
N GLY A 211 -52.74 36.78 -1.10
CA GLY A 211 -53.84 37.32 -0.30
C GLY A 211 -53.59 38.78 0.00
#